data_AF-A0A1J5TFT5-F1
#
_entry.id   AF-A0A1J5TFT5-F1
#
_cell.length_a   1.000
_cell.length_b   1.000
_cell.length_c   1.000
_cell.angle_alpha   90.00
_cell.angle_beta   90.00
_cell.angle_gamma   90.00
#
_symmetry.space_group_name_H-M   'P 1'
#
loop_
_entity.id
_entity.type
_entity.pdbx_description
1 polymer ?
#
loop_
_entity_poly.entity_id
_entity_poly.type
_entity_poly.pdbx_seq_one_letter_code
_entity_poly.pdbx_strand_id
1 'polypeptide(L)'
;MATDKRATMGHLIGHKNTKKLFQISDTMGLTIAGLVGDAQMLARWLSAEVSLFELKRDQDMSIKAASILLSNIMNGRKHMPFWVQLLVGGVDRDGGHIYSIDAAGGAIPDNFNTTGSGSPFVYGVLEDHFKENMNLEDGVVLAVRAMTAAMKRDAASGDGISLCTIDSNGYRNFNKDEIDAIQTKLAA
;
A
#
# COMPACT_ATOMS: atom_id res chain seq x y z
N MET A 1 -5.52 2.02 -3.14
CA MET A 1 -4.53 1.90 -2.03
C MET A 1 -4.15 3.28 -1.54
N ALA A 2 -3.88 3.47 -0.24
CA ALA A 2 -3.56 4.79 0.33
C ALA A 2 -2.48 4.72 1.41
N THR A 3 -1.67 5.77 1.53
CA THR A 3 -0.64 5.93 2.59
C THR A 3 -0.59 7.38 3.09
N ASP A 4 -0.05 7.60 4.28
CA ASP A 4 0.37 8.93 4.70
C ASP A 4 1.76 9.27 4.10
N LYS A 5 2.34 10.41 4.46
CA LYS A 5 3.63 10.89 3.92
C LYS A 5 4.71 11.13 4.97
N ARG A 6 4.41 11.00 6.26
CA ARG A 6 5.34 11.28 7.36
C ARG A 6 6.34 10.14 7.56
N ALA A 7 7.61 10.47 7.78
CA ALA A 7 8.59 9.54 8.35
C ALA A 7 9.23 10.18 9.57
N THR A 8 9.34 9.41 10.65
CA THR A 8 9.89 9.88 11.93
C THR A 8 11.24 9.23 12.24
N MET A 9 12.06 9.95 13.00
CA MET A 9 13.28 9.45 13.65
C MET A 9 13.05 9.58 15.16
N GLY A 10 12.47 8.54 15.75
CA GLY A 10 11.92 8.63 17.11
C GLY A 10 10.75 9.64 17.15
N HIS A 11 10.90 10.70 17.93
CA HIS A 11 9.89 11.76 18.06
C HIS A 11 10.10 12.95 17.12
N LEU A 12 11.17 12.93 16.32
CA LEU A 12 11.42 13.97 15.32
C LEU A 12 10.77 13.58 13.99
N ILE A 13 10.08 14.53 13.35
CA ILE A 13 9.64 14.35 11.95
C ILE A 13 10.88 14.48 11.06
N GLY A 14 11.43 13.35 10.63
CA GLY A 14 12.62 13.29 9.77
C GLY A 14 12.31 13.67 8.32
N HIS A 15 11.11 13.37 7.84
CA HIS A 15 10.68 13.75 6.49
C HIS A 15 9.16 13.87 6.37
N LYS A 16 8.67 14.91 5.67
CA LYS A 16 7.23 15.24 5.54
C LYS A 16 6.61 14.78 4.21
N ASN A 17 7.41 14.28 3.28
CA ASN A 17 6.93 13.90 1.93
C ASN A 17 7.52 12.56 1.48
N THR A 18 7.50 11.56 2.36
CA THR A 18 8.08 10.25 2.09
C THR A 18 7.18 9.47 1.14
N LYS A 19 7.73 9.00 0.02
CA LYS A 19 7.01 8.11 -0.90
C LYS A 19 6.81 6.76 -0.23
N LYS A 20 5.56 6.43 0.12
CA LYS A 20 5.18 5.14 0.69
C LYS A 20 4.31 4.26 -0.22
N LEU A 21 3.88 4.80 -1.36
CA LEU A 21 3.08 4.12 -2.37
C LEU A 21 3.89 4.07 -3.69
N PHE A 22 4.05 2.87 -4.23
CA PHE A 22 4.85 2.59 -5.42
C PHE A 22 3.98 1.89 -6.45
N GLN A 23 4.01 2.40 -7.69
CA GLN A 23 3.52 1.66 -8.85
C GLN A 23 4.59 0.63 -9.23
N ILE A 24 4.21 -0.64 -9.26
CA ILE A 24 5.12 -1.76 -9.58
C ILE A 24 4.99 -2.15 -11.06
N SER A 25 3.76 -2.21 -11.57
CA SER A 25 3.41 -2.35 -12.99
C SER A 25 2.15 -1.53 -13.29
N ASP A 26 1.60 -1.63 -14.49
CA ASP A 26 0.38 -0.92 -14.89
C ASP A 26 -0.84 -1.34 -14.07
N THR A 27 -0.85 -2.54 -13.50
CA THR A 27 -1.97 -3.09 -12.73
C THR A 27 -1.59 -3.50 -11.30
N MET A 28 -0.43 -3.07 -10.81
CA MET A 28 0.10 -3.47 -9.50
C MET A 28 0.70 -2.30 -8.72
N GLY A 29 0.34 -2.23 -7.43
CA GLY A 29 0.86 -1.28 -6.47
C GLY A 29 1.46 -1.96 -5.24
N LEU A 30 2.38 -1.25 -4.59
CA LEU A 30 3.02 -1.65 -3.33
C LEU A 30 2.95 -0.49 -2.34
N THR A 31 2.49 -0.77 -1.11
CA THR A 31 2.63 0.17 0.02
C THR A 31 3.66 -0.33 1.02
N ILE A 32 4.36 0.61 1.66
CA ILE A 32 5.41 0.30 2.62
C ILE A 32 5.12 0.82 4.03
N ALA A 33 5.52 0.03 5.03
CA ALA A 33 5.65 0.44 6.42
C ALA A 33 6.94 -0.16 7.02
N GLY A 34 7.49 0.47 8.07
CA GLY A 34 8.73 0.06 8.71
C GLY A 34 9.95 0.85 8.25
N LEU A 35 11.11 0.20 8.16
CA LEU A 35 12.38 0.81 7.84
C LEU A 35 12.42 1.24 6.36
N VAL A 36 12.49 2.56 6.14
CA VAL A 36 12.38 3.17 4.81
C VAL A 36 13.42 2.65 3.82
N GLY A 37 14.67 2.44 4.27
CA GLY A 37 15.75 1.93 3.41
C GLY A 37 15.47 0.53 2.86
N ASP A 38 15.09 -0.40 3.74
CA ASP A 38 14.72 -1.77 3.37
C ASP A 38 13.53 -1.76 2.41
N ALA A 39 12.50 -0.98 2.74
CA ALA A 39 11.28 -0.88 1.94
C ALA A 39 11.54 -0.34 0.52
N GLN A 40 12.35 0.72 0.39
CA GLN A 40 12.70 1.28 -0.91
C GLN A 40 13.52 0.30 -1.76
N MET A 41 14.40 -0.48 -1.14
CA MET A 41 15.17 -1.51 -1.84
C MET A 41 14.26 -2.62 -2.36
N LEU A 42 13.39 -3.15 -1.50
CA LEU A 42 12.43 -4.21 -1.86
C LEU A 42 11.46 -3.76 -2.95
N ALA A 43 10.98 -2.51 -2.90
CA ALA A 43 10.16 -1.93 -3.97
C ALA A 43 10.88 -1.94 -5.33
N ARG A 44 12.15 -1.50 -5.37
CA ARG A 44 12.95 -1.51 -6.60
C ARG A 44 13.21 -2.92 -7.12
N TRP A 45 13.51 -3.86 -6.23
CA TRP A 45 13.70 -5.27 -6.61
C TRP A 45 12.43 -5.86 -7.19
N LEU A 46 11.29 -5.67 -6.53
CA LEU A 46 10.01 -6.17 -7.02
C LEU A 46 9.69 -5.58 -8.41
N SER A 47 9.81 -4.25 -8.58
CA SER A 47 9.61 -3.62 -9.89
C SER A 47 10.50 -4.22 -10.97
N ALA A 48 11.80 -4.42 -10.69
CA ALA A 48 12.73 -4.99 -11.66
C ALA A 48 12.37 -6.44 -12.04
N GLU A 49 12.02 -7.27 -11.06
CA GLU A 49 11.64 -8.66 -11.31
C GLU A 49 10.30 -8.80 -12.03
N VAL A 50 9.32 -7.95 -11.71
CA VAL A 50 8.04 -7.89 -12.42
C VAL A 50 8.27 -7.50 -13.88
N SER A 51 8.98 -6.40 -14.15
CA SER A 51 9.28 -5.98 -15.52
C SER A 51 10.08 -7.03 -16.30
N LEU A 52 11.03 -7.72 -15.65
CA LEU A 52 11.81 -8.78 -16.28
C LEU A 52 10.96 -10.00 -16.65
N PHE A 53 10.02 -10.38 -15.78
CA PHE A 53 9.08 -11.47 -16.05
C PHE A 53 8.19 -11.13 -17.25
N GLU A 54 7.59 -9.94 -17.24
CA GLU A 54 6.67 -9.48 -18.29
C GLU A 54 7.37 -9.43 -19.64
N LEU A 55 8.59 -8.88 -19.68
CA LEU A 55 9.41 -8.85 -20.89
C LEU A 55 9.75 -10.26 -21.43
N LYS A 56 9.99 -11.23 -20.55
CA LYS A 56 10.37 -12.60 -20.93
C LYS A 56 9.18 -13.47 -21.32
N ARG A 57 8.01 -13.19 -20.76
CA ARG A 57 6.81 -14.04 -20.90
C ARG A 57 5.75 -13.41 -21.80
N ASP A 58 5.90 -12.14 -22.17
CA ASP A 58 4.90 -11.36 -22.91
C ASP A 58 3.53 -11.46 -22.23
N GLN A 59 3.54 -11.40 -20.89
CA GLN A 59 2.38 -11.59 -20.04
C GLN A 59 2.61 -10.92 -18.67
N ASP A 60 1.58 -10.19 -18.21
CA ASP A 60 1.52 -9.58 -16.88
C ASP A 60 1.73 -10.59 -15.75
N MET A 61 2.54 -10.21 -14.76
CA MET A 61 2.72 -11.02 -13.55
C MET A 61 1.46 -10.92 -12.66
N SER A 62 0.86 -12.05 -12.30
CA SER A 62 -0.26 -12.07 -11.34
C SER A 62 0.17 -11.48 -9.99
N ILE A 63 -0.77 -10.85 -9.27
CA ILE A 63 -0.51 -10.24 -7.96
C ILE A 63 0.01 -11.29 -6.99
N LYS A 64 -0.60 -12.49 -7.01
CA LYS A 64 -0.16 -13.64 -6.21
C LYS A 64 1.30 -14.02 -6.47
N ALA A 65 1.72 -14.11 -7.74
CA ALA A 65 3.09 -14.47 -8.08
C ALA A 65 4.10 -13.42 -7.58
N ALA A 66 3.78 -12.12 -7.74
CA ALA A 66 4.61 -11.03 -7.22
C ALA A 66 4.72 -11.09 -5.68
N SER A 67 3.62 -11.34 -4.99
CA SER A 67 3.60 -11.48 -3.52
C SER A 67 4.42 -12.69 -3.04
N ILE A 68 4.32 -13.83 -3.71
CA ILE A 68 5.10 -15.03 -3.36
C ILE A 68 6.59 -14.83 -3.69
N LEU A 69 6.93 -14.17 -4.79
CA LEU A 69 8.32 -13.82 -5.10
C LEU A 69 8.93 -12.95 -3.99
N LEU A 70 8.24 -11.88 -3.60
CA LEU A 70 8.70 -10.98 -2.56
C LEU A 70 8.78 -11.68 -1.19
N SER A 71 7.80 -12.53 -0.87
CA SER A 71 7.82 -13.42 0.30
C SER A 71 9.06 -14.31 0.33
N ASN A 72 9.40 -14.96 -0.78
CA ASN A 72 10.59 -15.82 -0.88
C ASN A 72 11.89 -15.02 -0.70
N ILE A 73 11.99 -13.84 -1.30
CA ILE A 73 13.14 -12.93 -1.12
C ILE A 73 13.32 -12.57 0.36
N MET A 74 12.23 -12.20 1.04
CA MET A 74 12.26 -11.82 2.46
C MET A 74 12.54 -13.03 3.37
N ASN A 75 11.93 -14.18 3.09
CA ASN A 75 12.13 -15.40 3.87
C ASN A 75 13.58 -15.91 3.79
N GLY A 76 14.24 -15.70 2.65
CA GLY A 76 15.67 -16.00 2.48
C GLY A 76 16.58 -15.27 3.50
N ARG A 77 16.08 -14.20 4.14
CA ARG A 77 16.76 -13.48 5.22
C ARG A 77 16.04 -13.57 6.56
N LYS A 78 15.16 -14.55 6.80
CA LYS A 78 14.32 -14.62 8.02
C LYS A 78 15.06 -14.53 9.36
N HIS A 79 16.34 -14.91 9.41
CA HIS A 79 17.18 -14.82 10.62
C HIS A 79 17.80 -13.43 10.83
N MET A 80 17.77 -12.57 9.80
CA MET A 80 18.08 -11.15 9.86
C MET A 80 17.08 -10.41 8.95
N PRO A 81 15.80 -10.36 9.37
CA PRO A 81 14.69 -9.97 8.51
C PRO A 81 14.80 -8.50 8.10
N PHE A 82 14.15 -8.17 6.98
CA PHE A 82 13.88 -6.78 6.64
C PHE A 82 12.84 -6.22 7.60
N TRP A 83 13.04 -4.99 8.07
CA TRP A 83 12.20 -4.40 9.10
C TRP A 83 10.99 -3.71 8.48
N VAL A 84 10.18 -4.49 7.75
CA VAL A 84 9.08 -3.95 6.93
C VAL A 84 7.80 -4.73 7.10
N GLN A 85 6.69 -4.08 6.79
CA GLN A 85 5.41 -4.69 6.49
C GLN A 85 4.93 -4.09 5.17
N LEU A 86 4.63 -4.94 4.19
CA LEU A 86 4.35 -4.54 2.82
C LEU A 86 2.94 -4.97 2.44
N LEU A 87 2.24 -4.16 1.66
CA LEU A 87 1.01 -4.60 1.00
C LEU A 87 1.22 -4.54 -0.50
N VAL A 88 0.98 -5.67 -1.17
CA VAL A 88 0.97 -5.75 -2.64
C VAL A 88 -0.48 -5.89 -3.07
N GLY A 89 -0.96 -4.96 -3.89
CA GLY A 89 -2.34 -4.97 -4.35
C GLY A 89 -2.46 -4.59 -5.82
N GLY A 90 -3.52 -5.04 -6.47
CA GLY A 90 -3.75 -4.76 -7.87
C GLY A 90 -4.85 -5.61 -8.48
N VAL A 91 -4.89 -5.61 -9.80
CA VAL A 91 -5.84 -6.42 -10.58
C VAL A 91 -5.07 -7.31 -11.54
N ASP A 92 -5.40 -8.59 -11.55
CA ASP A 92 -4.93 -9.52 -12.57
C ASP A 92 -6.11 -10.27 -13.23
N ARG A 93 -5.82 -11.37 -13.93
CA ARG A 93 -6.81 -12.14 -14.70
C ARG A 93 -7.90 -12.76 -13.83
N ASP A 94 -7.61 -13.00 -12.54
CA ASP A 94 -8.54 -13.62 -11.59
C ASP A 94 -9.31 -12.58 -10.77
N GLY A 95 -9.00 -11.29 -10.93
CA GLY A 95 -9.71 -10.17 -10.32
C GLY A 95 -8.81 -9.28 -9.45
N GLY A 96 -9.44 -8.61 -8.48
CA GLY A 96 -8.74 -7.73 -7.54
C GLY A 96 -8.13 -8.53 -6.39
N HIS A 97 -6.88 -8.22 -6.05
CA HIS A 97 -6.14 -8.91 -5.01
C HIS A 97 -5.40 -7.94 -4.10
N ILE A 98 -5.30 -8.28 -2.82
CA ILE A 98 -4.43 -7.63 -1.83
C ILE A 98 -3.73 -8.71 -1.00
N TYR A 99 -2.42 -8.56 -0.83
CA TYR A 99 -1.58 -9.45 -0.03
C TYR A 99 -0.82 -8.63 1.00
N SER A 100 -0.84 -9.10 2.25
CA SER A 100 0.02 -8.61 3.32
C SER A 100 1.27 -9.46 3.40
N ILE A 101 2.44 -8.81 3.43
CA ILE A 101 3.74 -9.47 3.52
C ILE A 101 4.46 -8.99 4.78
N ASP A 102 4.70 -9.92 5.70
CA ASP A 102 5.39 -9.63 6.97
C ASP A 102 6.93 -9.73 6.86
N ALA A 103 7.62 -9.22 7.88
CA ALA A 103 9.08 -9.19 7.94
C ALA A 103 9.77 -10.57 7.82
N ALA A 104 9.11 -11.65 8.23
CA ALA A 104 9.61 -13.02 8.11
C ALA A 104 9.33 -13.65 6.74
N GLY A 105 8.63 -12.92 5.86
CA GLY A 105 8.24 -13.35 4.53
C GLY A 105 6.94 -14.15 4.50
N GLY A 106 6.06 -14.09 5.50
CA GLY A 106 4.70 -14.59 5.34
C GLY A 106 3.96 -13.76 4.30
N ALA A 107 3.14 -14.39 3.44
CA ALA A 107 2.29 -13.73 2.46
C ALA A 107 0.85 -14.23 2.59
N ILE A 108 -0.05 -13.34 2.99
CA ILE A 108 -1.44 -13.68 3.33
C ILE A 108 -2.38 -12.85 2.45
N PRO A 109 -3.28 -13.48 1.66
CA PRO A 109 -4.33 -12.76 0.95
C PRO A 109 -5.41 -12.29 1.91
N ASP A 110 -6.03 -11.15 1.60
CA ASP A 110 -7.11 -10.58 2.42
C ASP A 110 -8.14 -9.86 1.53
N ASN A 111 -9.27 -9.43 2.11
CA ASN A 111 -10.25 -8.56 1.45
C ASN A 111 -9.83 -7.08 1.54
N PHE A 112 -9.21 -6.71 2.66
CA PHE A 112 -8.54 -5.44 2.88
C PHE A 112 -7.41 -5.67 3.89
N ASN A 113 -6.40 -4.81 3.91
CA ASN A 113 -5.36 -4.91 4.93
C ASN A 113 -4.73 -3.55 5.20
N THR A 114 -4.12 -3.40 6.37
CA THR A 114 -3.44 -2.17 6.79
C THR A 114 -2.22 -2.50 7.65
N THR A 115 -1.16 -1.70 7.50
CA THR A 115 0.12 -1.87 8.20
C THR A 115 0.63 -0.55 8.77
N GLY A 116 1.68 -0.61 9.59
CA GLY A 116 2.29 0.57 10.23
C GLY A 116 1.58 1.02 11.51
N SER A 117 2.10 2.07 12.14
CA SER A 117 1.63 2.57 13.46
C SER A 117 0.20 3.09 13.45
N GLY A 118 -0.25 3.66 12.34
CA GLY A 118 -1.61 4.14 12.16
C GLY A 118 -2.65 3.05 11.95
N SER A 119 -2.22 1.79 11.78
CA SER A 119 -3.10 0.67 11.39
C SER A 119 -4.31 0.44 12.31
N PRO A 120 -4.21 0.53 13.65
CA PRO A 120 -5.38 0.26 14.50
C PRO A 120 -6.54 1.23 14.24
N PHE A 121 -6.23 2.49 13.90
CA PHE A 121 -7.23 3.50 13.56
C PHE A 121 -7.84 3.27 12.18
N VAL A 122 -7.04 2.80 11.23
CA VAL A 122 -7.53 2.44 9.88
C VAL A 122 -8.44 1.22 9.96
N TYR A 123 -8.03 0.17 10.68
CA TYR A 123 -8.87 -1.01 10.91
C TYR A 123 -10.22 -0.63 11.49
N GLY A 124 -10.27 0.22 12.52
CA GLY A 124 -11.55 0.65 13.09
C GLY A 124 -12.53 1.29 12.09
N VAL A 125 -12.02 2.04 11.10
CA VAL A 125 -12.86 2.63 10.03
C VAL A 125 -13.23 1.60 8.96
N LEU A 126 -12.30 0.73 8.58
CA LEU A 126 -12.56 -0.30 7.57
C LEU A 126 -13.57 -1.33 8.09
N GLU A 127 -13.44 -1.81 9.32
CA GLU A 127 -14.37 -2.78 9.93
C GLU A 127 -15.81 -2.24 10.02
N ASP A 128 -15.99 -0.93 10.22
CA ASP A 128 -17.32 -0.31 10.33
C ASP A 128 -17.96 0.00 8.96
N HIS A 129 -17.17 0.31 7.94
CA HIS A 129 -17.69 0.87 6.69
C HIS A 129 -17.38 0.05 5.43
N PHE A 130 -16.40 -0.85 5.46
CA PHE A 130 -16.10 -1.71 4.32
C PHE A 130 -17.30 -2.61 4.01
N LYS A 131 -17.58 -2.76 2.72
CA LYS A 131 -18.60 -3.67 2.21
C LYS A 131 -18.03 -4.36 0.99
N GLU A 132 -18.28 -5.66 0.89
CA GLU A 132 -17.99 -6.39 -0.34
C GLU A 132 -18.72 -5.74 -1.52
N ASN A 133 -18.07 -5.71 -2.68
CA ASN A 133 -18.60 -5.12 -3.92
C ASN A 133 -18.89 -3.60 -3.84
N MET A 134 -18.19 -2.88 -2.97
CA MET A 134 -18.20 -1.41 -2.97
C MET A 134 -17.68 -0.87 -4.31
N ASN A 135 -18.32 0.19 -4.83
CA ASN A 135 -17.83 0.83 -6.05
C ASN A 135 -16.53 1.61 -5.80
N LEU A 136 -15.83 1.96 -6.87
CA LEU A 136 -14.52 2.61 -6.80
C LEU A 136 -14.56 3.95 -6.07
N GLU A 137 -15.61 4.76 -6.30
CA GLU A 137 -15.76 6.09 -5.71
C GLU A 137 -15.95 6.02 -4.19
N ASP A 138 -16.82 5.12 -3.73
CA ASP A 138 -17.03 4.85 -2.30
C ASP A 138 -15.76 4.32 -1.65
N GLY A 139 -15.03 3.43 -2.32
CA GLY A 139 -13.74 2.92 -1.84
C GLY A 139 -12.68 4.00 -1.69
N VAL A 140 -12.63 4.95 -2.64
CA VAL A 140 -11.76 6.14 -2.59
C VAL A 140 -12.10 7.01 -1.38
N VAL A 141 -13.39 7.31 -1.17
CA VAL A 141 -13.85 8.10 -0.01
C VAL A 141 -13.53 7.37 1.30
N LEU A 142 -13.75 6.07 1.38
CA LEU A 142 -13.46 5.24 2.55
C LEU A 142 -11.96 5.26 2.88
N ALA A 143 -11.09 5.09 1.87
CA ALA A 143 -9.65 5.15 2.06
C ALA A 143 -9.19 6.50 2.61
N VAL A 144 -9.71 7.61 2.06
CA VAL A 144 -9.39 8.97 2.55
C VAL A 144 -9.91 9.18 3.98
N ARG A 145 -11.12 8.69 4.31
CA ARG A 145 -11.68 8.73 5.66
C ARG A 145 -10.79 7.98 6.66
N ALA A 146 -10.41 6.75 6.34
CA ALA A 146 -9.61 5.91 7.22
C ALA A 146 -8.21 6.51 7.47
N MET A 147 -7.55 6.98 6.41
CA MET A 147 -6.26 7.67 6.53
C MET A 147 -6.36 8.96 7.35
N THR A 148 -7.43 9.73 7.17
CA THR A 148 -7.68 10.96 7.94
C THR A 148 -7.89 10.66 9.43
N ALA A 149 -8.59 9.57 9.77
CA ALA A 149 -8.75 9.13 11.14
C ALA A 149 -7.40 8.76 11.78
N ALA A 150 -6.57 7.99 11.08
CA ALA A 150 -5.24 7.62 11.55
C ALA A 150 -4.33 8.84 11.77
N MET A 151 -4.24 9.75 10.80
CA MET A 151 -3.40 10.96 10.93
C MET A 151 -3.84 11.92 12.06
N LYS A 152 -5.10 11.84 12.52
CA LYS A 152 -5.59 12.63 13.66
C LYS A 152 -5.19 12.05 15.02
N ARG A 153 -4.80 10.76 15.09
CA ARG A 153 -4.58 10.04 16.35
C ARG A 153 -3.20 9.41 16.49
N ASP A 154 -2.59 8.97 15.39
CA ASP A 154 -1.23 8.45 15.38
C ASP A 154 -0.21 9.56 15.18
N ALA A 155 0.73 9.70 16.11
CA ALA A 155 1.77 10.73 16.06
C ALA A 155 2.77 10.54 14.91
N ALA A 156 3.01 9.28 14.51
CA ALA A 156 3.96 8.92 13.46
C ALA A 156 3.36 9.00 12.04
N SER A 157 2.05 9.18 11.92
CA SER A 157 1.34 9.33 10.65
C SER A 157 0.97 10.79 10.38
N GLY A 158 1.11 11.25 9.14
CA GLY A 158 0.72 12.62 8.80
C GLY A 158 1.22 13.15 7.47
N ASP A 159 1.20 14.48 7.36
CA ASP A 159 1.73 15.25 6.25
C ASP A 159 1.05 14.99 4.88
N GLY A 160 -0.19 14.51 4.92
CA GLY A 160 -1.06 14.31 3.76
C GLY A 160 -1.14 12.86 3.29
N ILE A 161 -1.98 12.63 2.28
CA ILE A 161 -2.27 11.28 1.76
C ILE A 161 -1.66 11.13 0.37
N SER A 162 -1.12 9.95 0.09
CA SER A 162 -0.88 9.46 -1.28
C SER A 162 -1.92 8.39 -1.57
N LEU A 163 -2.61 8.49 -2.71
CA LEU A 163 -3.74 7.63 -3.04
C LEU A 163 -3.65 7.19 -4.51
N CYS A 164 -3.94 5.92 -4.75
CA CYS A 164 -4.17 5.40 -6.09
C CYS A 164 -5.39 4.49 -6.16
N THR A 165 -5.96 4.39 -7.36
CA THR A 165 -6.87 3.31 -7.75
C THR A 165 -6.17 2.39 -8.74
N ILE A 166 -6.54 1.13 -8.74
CA ILE A 166 -6.04 0.12 -9.67
C ILE A 166 -7.26 -0.68 -10.12
N ASP A 167 -7.57 -0.60 -11.40
CA ASP A 167 -8.67 -1.33 -12.03
C ASP A 167 -8.23 -1.91 -13.38
N SER A 168 -9.17 -2.39 -14.21
CA SER A 168 -8.88 -2.94 -15.53
C SER A 168 -8.29 -1.92 -16.52
N ASN A 169 -8.42 -0.62 -16.25
CA ASN A 169 -7.79 0.46 -17.02
C ASN A 169 -6.39 0.80 -16.50
N GLY A 170 -5.96 0.14 -15.41
CA GLY A 170 -4.63 0.27 -14.83
C GLY A 170 -4.58 1.18 -13.59
N TYR A 171 -3.36 1.58 -13.27
CA TYR A 171 -2.99 2.31 -12.08
C TYR A 171 -3.17 3.82 -12.28
N ARG A 172 -3.93 4.47 -11.40
CA ARG A 172 -4.17 5.92 -11.41
C ARG A 172 -3.82 6.55 -10.07
N ASN A 173 -2.88 7.50 -10.06
CA ASN A 173 -2.62 8.36 -8.90
C ASN A 173 -3.63 9.50 -8.81
N PHE A 174 -3.94 9.89 -7.57
CA PHE A 174 -4.70 11.10 -7.27
C PHE A 174 -3.74 12.24 -6.94
N ASN A 175 -4.02 13.44 -7.45
CA ASN A 175 -3.29 14.63 -7.09
C ASN A 175 -3.78 15.19 -5.73
N LYS A 176 -3.10 16.22 -5.23
CA LYS A 176 -3.43 16.82 -3.93
C LYS A 176 -4.83 17.44 -3.92
N ASP A 177 -5.21 18.15 -4.98
CA ASP A 177 -6.48 18.88 -5.04
C ASP A 177 -7.68 17.90 -5.04
N GLU A 178 -7.55 16.76 -5.73
CA GLU A 178 -8.56 15.69 -5.70
C GLU A 178 -8.75 15.13 -4.28
N ILE A 179 -7.65 14.88 -3.56
CA ILE A 179 -7.69 14.36 -2.19
C ILE A 179 -8.27 15.40 -1.22
N ASP A 180 -7.83 16.65 -1.31
CA ASP A 180 -8.27 17.75 -0.45
C ASP A 180 -9.77 18.03 -0.64
N ALA A 181 -10.29 17.90 -1.86
CA ALA A 181 -11.72 18.00 -2.15
C ALA A 181 -12.54 16.89 -1.45
N ILE A 182 -12.03 15.65 -1.40
CA ILE A 182 -12.67 14.56 -0.67
C ILE A 182 -12.63 14.81 0.84
N GLN A 183 -11.48 15.26 1.37
CA GLN A 183 -11.34 15.57 2.80
C GLN A 183 -12.27 16.70 3.25
N THR A 184 -12.48 17.71 2.41
CA THR A 184 -13.39 18.82 2.70
C THR A 184 -14.83 18.32 2.75
N LYS A 185 -15.25 17.46 1.81
CA LYS A 185 -16.58 16.83 1.84
C LYS A 185 -16.81 15.95 3.07
N LEU A 186 -15.78 15.29 3.59
CA LEU A 186 -15.85 14.46 4.80
C LEU A 186 -15.90 15.27 6.10
N ALA A 187 -15.51 16.55 6.06
CA ALA A 187 -15.50 17.44 7.22
C ALA A 187 -16.78 18.29 7.33
N ALA A 188 -17.57 18.36 6.26
CA ALA A 188 -18.89 19.00 6.21
C ALA A 188 -19.96 18.07 6.79
#